data_AF-A0A4W4DV00-F1
#
_entry.id   AF-A0A4W4DV00-F1
#
_cell.length_a   1.000
_cell.length_b   1.000
_cell.length_c   1.000
_cell.angle_alpha   90.00
_cell.angle_beta   90.00
_cell.angle_gamma   90.00
#
_symmetry.space_group_name_H-M   'P 1'
#
loop_
_entity.id
_entity.type
_entity.pdbx_description
1 polymer ?
#
loop_
_entity_poly.entity_id
_entity_poly.type
_entity_poly.pdbx_seq_one_letter_code
_entity_poly.pdbx_strand_id
1 'polypeptide(L)'
;MKTLTTWSVLFFIFGYSLVVCSELPSPENVTLDTLNTNYVLKWNWDEDNIKRITFTTQYLPKFKITKPKHKQNWKSACGVTFKHICDFTAVQLHYYGVWLLRVRAQSGKLVSNWVQIEFCPDRDAQLGPPSRVDVTPVNGHLQVSITDPMTNTNISMRELLPNLSYLTQYWEHLSQTQKPKSLLHQSNLVILPELASWTWYCIRVQSHETFYNKTSVFSPTYCLQTDGPVPSWQIFLYFLLSLVLCFLFVVALGYGFYKLFTVVKNTLYPAVPLPAHIHQYLCISTSSDMPHLLTTELEVEHCCDRLDVISKPAVTDIILEIHTSTEDSGLGPEHSNAPHTRHSSGDSGVYSTVEDSGSDKSAPQNWVQEVKLQTVNRGILTREPGDKEAGQEQDLCITETILT
;
A
#
# COMPACT_ATOMS: atom_id res chain seq x y z
N MET A 1 -103.85 3.93 -38.24
CA MET A 1 -103.47 3.45 -36.90
C MET A 1 -102.33 2.45 -37.04
N LYS A 2 -101.22 2.70 -36.33
CA LYS A 2 -100.22 1.74 -35.84
C LYS A 2 -99.29 1.04 -36.87
N THR A 3 -98.17 1.67 -37.20
CA THR A 3 -96.86 1.00 -37.43
C THR A 3 -95.73 2.04 -37.56
N LEU A 4 -95.33 2.72 -36.48
CA LEU A 4 -94.14 3.60 -36.55
C LEU A 4 -93.58 3.99 -35.17
N THR A 5 -93.46 3.07 -34.21
CA THR A 5 -92.86 3.41 -32.89
C THR A 5 -92.15 2.25 -32.20
N THR A 6 -91.62 1.26 -32.92
CA THR A 6 -90.89 0.13 -32.28
C THR A 6 -89.42 0.01 -32.65
N TRP A 7 -88.91 0.80 -33.61
CA TRP A 7 -87.49 0.73 -34.01
C TRP A 7 -86.59 1.78 -33.34
N SER A 8 -87.13 2.90 -32.85
CA SER A 8 -86.33 3.93 -32.16
C SER A 8 -86.02 3.62 -30.69
N VAL A 9 -86.74 2.69 -30.06
CA VAL A 9 -86.51 2.34 -28.64
C VAL A 9 -85.45 1.24 -28.51
N LEU A 10 -85.22 0.42 -29.53
CA LEU A 10 -84.18 -0.62 -29.51
C LEU A 10 -82.77 -0.08 -29.78
N PHE A 11 -82.63 1.11 -30.37
CA PHE A 11 -81.33 1.76 -30.55
C PHE A 11 -80.85 2.52 -29.31
N PHE A 12 -81.71 2.76 -28.32
CA PHE A 12 -81.37 3.53 -27.13
C PHE A 12 -80.93 2.68 -25.92
N ILE A 13 -80.99 1.34 -26.01
CA ILE A 13 -80.62 0.43 -24.91
C ILE A 13 -79.42 -0.47 -25.27
N PHE A 14 -78.61 -0.05 -26.25
CA PHE A 14 -77.30 -0.64 -26.55
C PHE A 14 -76.17 0.39 -26.38
N GLY A 15 -76.41 1.42 -25.57
CA GLY A 15 -75.34 2.18 -24.93
C GLY A 15 -74.68 1.29 -23.87
N TYR A 16 -73.95 0.27 -24.32
CA TYR A 16 -72.99 -0.43 -23.49
C TYR A 16 -72.13 0.64 -22.85
N SER A 17 -72.30 0.81 -21.54
CA SER A 17 -71.29 1.44 -20.73
C SER A 17 -70.06 0.56 -20.92
N LEU A 18 -69.19 0.95 -21.85
CA LEU A 18 -67.80 0.52 -21.86
C LEU A 18 -67.25 1.06 -20.54
N VAL A 19 -67.39 0.25 -19.49
CA VAL A 19 -66.59 0.41 -18.30
C VAL A 19 -65.16 0.19 -18.79
N VAL A 20 -64.49 1.28 -19.15
CA VAL A 20 -63.04 1.28 -19.30
C VAL A 20 -62.52 0.94 -17.91
N CYS A 21 -62.25 -0.35 -17.69
CA CYS A 21 -61.57 -0.80 -16.50
C CYS A 21 -60.15 -0.23 -16.62
N SER A 22 -59.92 0.93 -16.01
CA SER A 22 -58.60 1.55 -15.96
C SER A 22 -57.70 0.62 -15.17
N GLU A 23 -56.90 -0.18 -15.87
CA GLU A 23 -55.84 -0.98 -15.27
C GLU A 23 -54.77 -0.02 -14.73
N LEU A 24 -54.27 -0.29 -13.52
CA LEU A 24 -53.22 0.53 -12.93
C LEU A 24 -51.89 0.17 -13.62
N PRO A 25 -51.13 1.14 -14.15
CA PRO A 25 -49.87 0.85 -14.82
C PRO A 25 -48.87 0.18 -13.87
N SER A 26 -47.95 -0.60 -14.42
CA SER A 26 -46.91 -1.27 -13.65
C SER A 26 -45.71 -0.33 -13.45
N PRO A 27 -44.96 -0.44 -12.34
CA PRO A 27 -43.73 0.33 -12.15
C PRO A 27 -42.74 0.14 -13.29
N GLU A 28 -42.10 1.22 -13.75
CA GLU A 28 -41.18 1.19 -14.89
C GLU A 28 -39.72 1.19 -14.43
N ASN A 29 -38.79 0.81 -15.31
CA ASN A 29 -37.34 0.86 -15.06
C ASN A 29 -36.93 0.34 -13.68
N VAL A 30 -37.40 -0.86 -13.33
CA VAL A 30 -37.05 -1.49 -12.06
C VAL A 30 -35.58 -1.91 -12.09
N THR A 31 -34.76 -1.25 -11.28
CA THR A 31 -33.32 -1.49 -11.16
C THR A 31 -32.93 -1.80 -9.74
N LEU A 32 -31.75 -2.39 -9.56
CA LEU A 32 -31.21 -2.72 -8.25
C LEU A 32 -29.84 -2.07 -8.10
N ASP A 33 -29.74 -1.11 -7.19
CA ASP A 33 -28.48 -0.50 -6.81
C ASP A 33 -27.86 -1.34 -5.69
N THR A 34 -26.63 -1.81 -5.91
CA THR A 34 -25.96 -2.77 -5.02
C THR A 34 -24.56 -2.29 -4.68
N LEU A 35 -24.16 -2.50 -3.42
CA LEU A 35 -22.79 -2.31 -2.97
C LEU A 35 -22.50 -3.26 -1.82
N ASN A 36 -21.58 -4.20 -2.02
CA ASN A 36 -21.30 -5.30 -1.10
C ASN A 36 -22.58 -6.09 -0.79
N THR A 37 -23.13 -5.91 0.41
CA THR A 37 -24.37 -6.54 0.89
C THR A 37 -25.52 -5.56 1.12
N ASN A 38 -25.36 -4.32 0.65
CA ASN A 38 -26.44 -3.33 0.62
C ASN A 38 -27.17 -3.41 -0.71
N TYR A 39 -28.50 -3.56 -0.67
CA TYR A 39 -29.33 -3.76 -1.86
C TYR A 39 -30.52 -2.82 -1.82
N VAL A 40 -30.62 -1.91 -2.78
CA VAL A 40 -31.71 -0.94 -2.87
C VAL A 40 -32.41 -1.07 -4.21
N LEU A 41 -33.65 -1.55 -4.18
CA LEU A 41 -34.51 -1.66 -5.36
C LEU A 41 -35.09 -0.28 -5.67
N LYS A 42 -34.97 0.16 -6.92
CA LYS A 42 -35.49 1.45 -7.41
C LYS A 42 -36.41 1.22 -8.60
N TRP A 43 -37.37 2.10 -8.80
CA TRP A 43 -38.25 2.08 -9.95
C TRP A 43 -38.72 3.49 -10.30
N ASN A 44 -39.16 3.67 -11.54
CA ASN A 44 -39.77 4.89 -12.01
C ASN A 44 -41.29 4.77 -11.97
N TRP A 45 -41.93 5.92 -11.80
CA TRP A 45 -43.36 6.06 -11.84
C TRP A 45 -43.70 7.44 -12.41
N ASP A 46 -44.54 7.48 -13.45
CA ASP A 46 -45.00 8.73 -14.03
C ASP A 46 -46.04 9.39 -13.12
N GLU A 47 -45.78 10.64 -12.71
CA GLU A 47 -46.58 11.37 -11.74
C GLU A 47 -47.87 11.96 -12.34
N ASP A 48 -48.03 11.87 -13.66
CA ASP A 48 -49.19 12.37 -14.40
C ASP A 48 -50.42 11.44 -14.28
N ASN A 49 -50.98 11.37 -13.06
CA ASN A 49 -52.43 11.43 -12.76
C ASN A 49 -52.71 10.99 -11.30
N ILE A 50 -52.80 11.99 -10.41
CA ILE A 50 -53.64 12.11 -9.20
C ILE A 50 -54.31 10.82 -8.69
N LYS A 51 -53.60 10.00 -7.89
CA LYS A 51 -54.11 9.22 -6.73
C LYS A 51 -52.96 8.98 -5.73
N ARG A 52 -53.26 8.77 -4.44
CA ARG A 52 -52.26 8.28 -3.45
C ARG A 52 -51.85 6.85 -3.83
N ILE A 53 -50.78 6.73 -4.61
CA ILE A 53 -50.22 5.43 -5.02
C ILE A 53 -49.22 4.98 -3.97
N THR A 54 -49.31 3.70 -3.63
CA THR A 54 -48.38 3.02 -2.74
C THR A 54 -47.79 1.83 -3.44
N PHE A 55 -46.54 1.51 -3.11
CA PHE A 55 -45.83 0.39 -3.66
C PHE A 55 -45.63 -0.69 -2.60
N THR A 56 -45.67 -1.94 -3.05
CA THR A 56 -45.33 -3.11 -2.26
C THR A 56 -44.23 -3.86 -2.96
N THR A 57 -43.20 -4.24 -2.22
CA THR A 57 -42.12 -5.08 -2.71
C THR A 57 -42.09 -6.42 -1.99
N GLN A 58 -41.72 -7.47 -2.73
CA GLN A 58 -41.63 -8.83 -2.23
C GLN A 58 -40.41 -9.55 -2.80
N TYR A 59 -40.00 -10.61 -2.11
CA TYR A 59 -38.91 -11.49 -2.54
C TYR A 59 -39.25 -12.96 -2.34
N LEU A 60 -38.60 -13.81 -3.15
CA LEU A 60 -38.71 -15.27 -3.09
C LEU A 60 -37.39 -15.91 -3.59
N PRO A 61 -36.87 -16.96 -2.94
CA PRO A 61 -35.81 -17.77 -3.52
C PRO A 61 -36.27 -18.42 -4.83
N LYS A 62 -35.45 -18.36 -5.90
CA LYS A 62 -35.83 -18.80 -7.24
C LYS A 62 -36.28 -20.26 -7.31
N PHE A 63 -35.62 -21.21 -6.61
CA PHE A 63 -36.08 -22.62 -6.61
C PHE A 63 -37.52 -22.80 -6.12
N LYS A 64 -38.07 -21.88 -5.32
CA LYS A 64 -39.45 -22.02 -4.86
C LYS A 64 -40.46 -21.78 -5.98
N ILE A 65 -40.07 -21.15 -7.09
CA ILE A 65 -40.97 -20.89 -8.23
C ILE A 65 -41.44 -22.18 -8.91
N THR A 66 -40.63 -23.24 -8.88
CA THR A 66 -40.99 -24.56 -9.43
C THR A 66 -42.01 -25.28 -8.58
N LYS A 67 -42.20 -24.85 -7.33
CA LYS A 67 -43.21 -25.41 -6.42
C LYS A 67 -44.59 -24.82 -6.77
N PRO A 68 -45.69 -25.55 -6.44
CA PRO A 68 -47.05 -25.03 -6.60
C PRO A 68 -47.24 -23.66 -5.93
N LYS A 69 -48.11 -22.80 -6.49
CA LYS A 69 -48.34 -21.42 -6.01
C LYS A 69 -48.59 -21.31 -4.50
N HIS A 70 -49.32 -22.26 -3.91
CA HIS A 70 -49.61 -22.27 -2.46
C HIS A 70 -48.37 -22.51 -1.58
N LYS A 71 -47.26 -23.00 -2.15
CA LYS A 71 -45.96 -23.17 -1.47
C LYS A 71 -44.96 -22.04 -1.80
N GLN A 72 -45.32 -21.12 -2.69
CA GLN A 72 -44.52 -19.95 -3.03
C GLN A 72 -44.77 -18.85 -1.99
N ASN A 73 -44.12 -19.00 -0.83
CA ASN A 73 -44.25 -18.05 0.28
C ASN A 73 -43.44 -16.78 -0.01
N TRP A 74 -44.01 -15.86 -0.80
CA TRP A 74 -43.46 -14.53 -1.04
C TRP A 74 -43.44 -13.73 0.26
N LYS A 75 -42.25 -13.23 0.63
CA LYS A 75 -42.08 -12.39 1.81
C LYS A 75 -42.05 -10.92 1.39
N SER A 76 -42.65 -10.03 2.18
CA SER A 76 -42.60 -8.60 1.92
C SER A 76 -41.30 -8.01 2.47
N ALA A 77 -40.64 -7.17 1.67
CA ALA A 77 -39.51 -6.36 2.14
C ALA A 77 -40.01 -4.97 2.56
N CYS A 78 -40.64 -4.24 1.64
CA CYS A 78 -41.38 -3.01 1.92
C CYS A 78 -42.88 -3.26 1.71
N GLY A 79 -43.66 -3.17 2.79
CA GLY A 79 -45.10 -3.47 2.75
C GLY A 79 -45.92 -2.43 2.00
N VAL A 80 -45.88 -1.17 2.46
CA VAL A 80 -46.60 -0.04 1.85
C VAL A 80 -45.69 1.17 1.94
N THR A 81 -45.20 1.65 0.80
CA THR A 81 -44.34 2.84 0.72
C THR A 81 -44.82 3.78 -0.37
N PHE A 82 -44.71 5.09 -0.13
CA PHE A 82 -44.88 6.11 -1.16
C PHE A 82 -43.57 6.39 -1.91
N LYS A 83 -42.44 5.92 -1.38
CA LYS A 83 -41.13 6.10 -2.00
C LYS A 83 -40.99 5.17 -3.18
N HIS A 84 -40.26 5.61 -4.21
CA HIS A 84 -39.94 4.81 -5.39
C HIS A 84 -38.67 3.96 -5.21
N ILE A 85 -38.34 3.68 -3.94
CA ILE A 85 -37.18 2.91 -3.51
C ILE A 85 -37.58 1.98 -2.37
N CYS A 86 -36.95 0.81 -2.31
CA CYS A 86 -37.07 -0.12 -1.19
C CYS A 86 -35.70 -0.70 -0.84
N ASP A 87 -35.35 -0.64 0.44
CA ASP A 87 -34.11 -1.19 0.96
C ASP A 87 -34.29 -2.66 1.36
N PHE A 88 -33.57 -3.55 0.68
CA PHE A 88 -33.53 -4.98 0.94
C PHE A 88 -32.36 -5.40 1.84
N THR A 89 -31.50 -4.47 2.25
CA THR A 89 -30.30 -4.73 3.06
C THR A 89 -30.64 -5.44 4.38
N ALA A 90 -31.69 -5.00 5.07
CA ALA A 90 -32.13 -5.60 6.33
C ALA A 90 -32.71 -7.02 6.17
N VAL A 91 -33.06 -7.42 4.95
CA VAL A 91 -33.58 -8.75 4.65
C VAL A 91 -32.50 -9.82 4.76
N GLN A 92 -31.21 -9.45 4.60
CA GLN A 92 -30.07 -10.36 4.66
C GLN A 92 -30.24 -11.55 3.71
N LEU A 93 -30.41 -11.27 2.42
CA LEU A 93 -30.48 -12.29 1.39
C LEU A 93 -29.20 -13.14 1.40
N HIS A 94 -29.34 -14.45 1.28
CA HIS A 94 -28.18 -15.34 1.22
C HIS A 94 -27.33 -15.01 -0.02
N TYR A 95 -26.03 -14.79 0.18
CA TYR A 95 -25.13 -14.21 -0.81
C TYR A 95 -25.00 -15.04 -2.09
N TYR A 96 -24.94 -16.37 -1.95
CA TYR A 96 -24.84 -17.31 -3.08
C TYR A 96 -26.20 -17.77 -3.62
N GLY A 97 -27.31 -17.25 -3.09
CA GLY A 97 -28.65 -17.66 -3.51
C GLY A 97 -29.18 -16.83 -4.67
N VAL A 98 -29.95 -17.46 -5.55
CA VAL A 98 -30.72 -16.73 -6.58
C VAL A 98 -32.09 -16.33 -6.04
N TRP A 99 -32.40 -15.04 -6.14
CA TRP A 99 -33.62 -14.42 -5.63
C TRP A 99 -34.44 -13.80 -6.74
N LEU A 100 -35.76 -13.89 -6.62
CA LEU A 100 -36.72 -13.13 -7.40
C LEU A 100 -37.21 -11.98 -6.54
N LEU A 101 -36.98 -10.75 -6.99
CA LEU A 101 -37.48 -9.53 -6.37
C LEU A 101 -38.61 -8.97 -7.22
N ARG A 102 -39.68 -8.48 -6.61
CA ARG A 102 -40.79 -7.90 -7.37
C ARG A 102 -41.41 -6.69 -6.69
N VAL A 103 -41.93 -5.79 -7.51
CA VAL A 103 -42.64 -4.58 -7.08
C VAL A 103 -43.97 -4.45 -7.83
N ARG A 104 -44.97 -3.89 -7.16
CA ARG A 104 -46.24 -3.49 -7.78
C ARG A 104 -46.71 -2.16 -7.20
N ALA A 105 -47.53 -1.45 -7.97
CA ALA A 105 -48.25 -0.28 -7.52
C ALA A 105 -49.66 -0.66 -7.03
N GLN A 106 -50.17 0.12 -6.09
CA GLN A 106 -51.52 0.00 -5.55
C GLN A 106 -52.11 1.39 -5.33
N SER A 107 -53.35 1.59 -5.77
CA SER A 107 -54.14 2.80 -5.55
C SER A 107 -55.52 2.41 -5.04
N GLY A 108 -55.71 2.44 -3.72
CA GLY A 108 -56.94 1.97 -3.09
C GLY A 108 -57.13 0.47 -3.32
N LYS A 109 -58.17 0.09 -4.09
CA LYS A 109 -58.47 -1.30 -4.47
C LYS A 109 -57.83 -1.73 -5.79
N LEU A 110 -57.35 -0.78 -6.60
CA LEU A 110 -56.70 -1.08 -7.87
C LEU A 110 -55.24 -1.46 -7.61
N VAL A 111 -54.78 -2.54 -8.23
CA VAL A 111 -53.41 -3.05 -8.14
C VAL A 111 -52.85 -3.24 -9.55
N SER A 112 -51.57 -2.94 -9.74
CA SER A 112 -50.88 -3.22 -11.00
C SER A 112 -50.43 -4.68 -11.08
N ASN A 113 -49.98 -5.09 -12.26
CA ASN A 113 -49.20 -6.31 -12.40
C ASN A 113 -47.87 -6.19 -11.65
N TRP A 114 -47.30 -7.35 -11.28
CA TRP A 114 -45.98 -7.42 -10.65
C TRP A 114 -44.90 -7.27 -11.71
N VAL A 115 -43.94 -6.40 -11.46
CA VAL A 115 -42.68 -6.36 -12.20
C VAL A 115 -41.64 -7.09 -11.39
N GLN A 116 -40.98 -8.07 -11.99
CA GLN A 116 -40.07 -8.99 -11.33
C GLN A 116 -38.69 -8.94 -11.97
N ILE A 117 -37.66 -8.95 -11.14
CA ILE A 117 -36.26 -9.09 -11.54
C ILE A 117 -35.64 -10.28 -10.82
N GLU A 118 -34.61 -10.86 -11.43
CA GLU A 118 -33.76 -11.88 -10.82
C GLU A 118 -32.49 -11.23 -10.28
N PHE A 119 -32.02 -11.70 -9.12
CA PHE A 119 -30.84 -11.18 -8.47
C PHE A 119 -30.08 -12.28 -7.73
N CYS A 120 -28.78 -12.40 -8.02
CA CYS A 120 -27.84 -13.18 -7.22
C CYS A 120 -26.75 -12.25 -6.69
N PRO A 121 -26.59 -12.06 -5.37
CA PRO A 121 -25.58 -11.15 -4.85
C PRO A 121 -24.15 -11.47 -5.31
N ASP A 122 -23.76 -12.74 -5.30
CA ASP A 122 -22.41 -13.16 -5.69
C ASP A 122 -22.07 -12.83 -7.14
N ARG A 123 -23.04 -12.85 -8.06
CA ARG A 123 -22.85 -12.48 -9.46
C ARG A 123 -23.11 -11.00 -9.73
N ASP A 124 -24.21 -10.47 -9.23
CA ASP A 124 -24.79 -9.19 -9.68
C ASP A 124 -24.42 -8.00 -8.75
N ALA A 125 -24.05 -8.24 -7.48
CA ALA A 125 -23.75 -7.14 -6.56
C ALA A 125 -22.38 -6.48 -6.84
N GLN A 126 -22.30 -5.15 -6.81
CA GLN A 126 -21.02 -4.45 -6.98
C GLN A 126 -20.12 -4.65 -5.75
N LEU A 127 -18.81 -4.76 -5.99
CA LEU A 127 -17.80 -4.83 -4.94
C LEU A 127 -17.33 -3.41 -4.58
N GLY A 128 -17.35 -3.08 -3.30
CA GLY A 128 -16.88 -1.80 -2.78
C GLY A 128 -15.35 -1.74 -2.64
N PRO A 129 -14.78 -0.52 -2.56
CA PRO A 129 -13.36 -0.34 -2.28
C PRO A 129 -12.98 -0.86 -0.89
N PRO A 130 -11.68 -1.02 -0.61
CA PRO A 130 -11.22 -1.32 0.74
C PRO A 130 -11.72 -0.27 1.74
N SER A 131 -12.16 -0.72 2.92
CA SER A 131 -12.80 0.15 3.91
C SER A 131 -11.81 1.15 4.54
N ARG A 132 -10.54 0.76 4.66
CA ARG A 132 -9.45 1.62 5.11
C ARG A 132 -8.16 1.21 4.42
N VAL A 133 -7.34 2.20 4.08
CA VAL A 133 -6.00 2.02 3.54
C VAL A 133 -5.06 2.94 4.32
N ASP A 134 -4.07 2.34 4.97
CA ASP A 134 -3.05 3.01 5.75
C ASP A 134 -1.70 2.80 5.07
N VAL A 135 -0.98 3.89 4.77
CA VAL A 135 0.33 3.84 4.10
C VAL A 135 1.39 4.38 5.04
N THR A 136 2.46 3.63 5.25
CA THR A 136 3.56 3.99 6.15
C THR A 136 4.91 3.77 5.49
N PRO A 137 5.86 4.72 5.59
CA PRO A 137 7.23 4.49 5.14
C PRO A 137 7.96 3.52 6.09
N VAL A 138 8.67 2.54 5.52
CA VAL A 138 9.43 1.53 6.26
C VAL A 138 10.70 1.21 5.49
N ASN A 139 11.88 1.50 6.07
CA ASN A 139 13.20 1.10 5.55
C ASN A 139 13.46 1.43 4.06
N GLY A 140 13.06 2.61 3.57
CA GLY A 140 13.23 2.93 2.14
C GLY A 140 12.02 2.65 1.26
N HIS A 141 11.02 1.94 1.79
CA HIS A 141 9.84 1.49 1.07
C HIS A 141 8.55 2.10 1.63
N LEU A 142 7.44 1.86 0.95
CA LEU A 142 6.10 2.16 1.44
C LEU A 142 5.38 0.84 1.71
N GLN A 143 4.96 0.66 2.95
CA GLN A 143 4.12 -0.43 3.41
C GLN A 143 2.67 0.04 3.36
N VAL A 144 1.81 -0.76 2.73
CA VAL A 144 0.38 -0.48 2.59
C VAL A 144 -0.39 -1.54 3.38
N SER A 145 -1.13 -1.08 4.39
CA SER A 145 -2.07 -1.89 5.17
C SER A 145 -3.49 -1.61 4.72
N ILE A 146 -4.24 -2.66 4.44
CA ILE A 146 -5.54 -2.62 3.79
C ILE A 146 -6.55 -3.34 4.69
N THR A 147 -7.66 -2.68 4.97
CA THR A 147 -8.81 -3.29 5.63
C THR A 147 -9.83 -3.69 4.57
N ASP A 148 -10.29 -4.94 4.63
CA ASP A 148 -11.22 -5.50 3.66
C ASP A 148 -12.50 -4.64 3.52
N PRO A 149 -13.15 -4.63 2.34
CA PRO A 149 -14.50 -4.09 2.20
C PRO A 149 -15.44 -4.78 3.20
N MET A 150 -16.33 -4.02 3.82
CA MET A 150 -17.24 -4.56 4.84
C MET A 150 -18.64 -4.83 4.28
N THR A 151 -19.32 -5.82 4.87
CA THR A 151 -20.75 -6.05 4.73
C THR A 151 -21.56 -4.99 5.48
N ASN A 152 -22.88 -4.97 5.28
CA ASN A 152 -23.82 -4.17 6.06
C ASN A 152 -23.83 -4.52 7.56
N THR A 153 -23.34 -5.70 7.93
CA THR A 153 -23.19 -6.17 9.31
C THR A 153 -21.78 -6.00 9.86
N ASN A 154 -20.91 -5.23 9.19
CA ASN A 154 -19.50 -5.02 9.55
C ASN A 154 -18.63 -6.30 9.58
N ILE A 155 -18.96 -7.28 8.74
CA ILE A 155 -18.17 -8.48 8.52
C ILE A 155 -17.29 -8.27 7.28
N SER A 156 -16.11 -8.87 7.23
CA SER A 156 -15.25 -8.78 6.04
C SER A 156 -15.91 -9.43 4.84
N MET A 157 -15.90 -8.75 3.70
CA MET A 157 -16.33 -9.33 2.42
C MET A 157 -15.48 -10.54 2.00
N ARG A 158 -14.27 -10.73 2.55
CA ARG A 158 -13.45 -11.92 2.29
C ARG A 158 -14.11 -13.22 2.75
N GLU A 159 -14.97 -13.18 3.77
CA GLU A 159 -15.72 -14.37 4.21
C GLU A 159 -16.73 -14.84 3.14
N LEU A 160 -17.30 -13.89 2.41
CA LEU A 160 -18.21 -14.15 1.29
C LEU A 160 -17.46 -14.28 -0.05
N LEU A 161 -16.25 -13.77 -0.14
CA LEU A 161 -15.42 -13.77 -1.35
C LEU A 161 -14.00 -14.22 -1.00
N PRO A 162 -13.74 -15.54 -0.89
CA PRO A 162 -12.45 -16.00 -0.39
C PRO A 162 -11.26 -15.72 -1.34
N ASN A 163 -11.52 -15.29 -2.59
CA ASN A 163 -10.50 -14.95 -3.60
C ASN A 163 -10.40 -13.42 -3.75
N LEU A 164 -10.86 -12.68 -2.73
CA LEU A 164 -10.71 -11.24 -2.69
C LEU A 164 -9.22 -10.87 -2.70
N SER A 165 -8.87 -10.13 -3.74
CA SER A 165 -7.54 -9.58 -4.01
C SER A 165 -7.61 -8.07 -4.12
N TYR A 166 -6.44 -7.43 -4.14
CA TYR A 166 -6.28 -5.99 -4.21
C TYR A 166 -5.35 -5.63 -5.36
N LEU A 167 -5.78 -4.66 -6.16
CA LEU A 167 -4.93 -4.03 -7.15
C LEU A 167 -4.44 -2.69 -6.58
N THR A 168 -3.16 -2.64 -6.26
CA THR A 168 -2.50 -1.43 -5.77
C THR A 168 -1.78 -0.75 -6.92
N GLN A 169 -2.13 0.50 -7.19
CA GLN A 169 -1.46 1.33 -8.18
C GLN A 169 -0.66 2.42 -7.51
N TYR A 170 0.57 2.62 -7.97
CA TYR A 170 1.47 3.62 -7.41
C TYR A 170 2.34 4.27 -8.48
N TRP A 171 2.64 5.55 -8.29
CA TRP A 171 3.46 6.36 -9.19
C TRP A 171 4.16 7.46 -8.42
N GLU A 172 5.28 7.93 -8.95
CA GLU A 172 6.00 9.08 -8.41
C GLU A 172 5.19 10.36 -8.67
N HIS A 173 5.04 11.21 -7.64
CA HIS A 173 4.17 12.39 -7.68
C HIS A 173 4.53 13.36 -8.81
N LEU A 174 5.82 13.57 -9.05
CA LEU A 174 6.33 14.50 -10.07
C LEU A 174 6.26 13.92 -11.49
N SER A 175 6.06 12.60 -11.61
CA SER A 175 6.06 11.87 -12.87
C SER A 175 4.62 11.64 -13.36
N GLN A 176 3.84 12.71 -13.54
CA GLN A 176 2.42 12.62 -13.96
C GLN A 176 2.22 11.98 -15.35
N THR A 177 3.29 11.90 -16.16
CA THR A 177 3.30 11.27 -17.49
C THR A 177 3.70 9.79 -17.49
N GLN A 178 4.20 9.24 -16.36
CA GLN A 178 4.55 7.82 -16.29
C GLN A 178 3.31 6.97 -16.02
N LYS A 179 3.23 5.80 -16.68
CA LYS A 179 2.18 4.81 -16.39
C LYS A 179 2.33 4.34 -14.94
N PRO A 180 1.26 4.32 -14.14
CA PRO A 180 1.33 3.85 -12.77
C PRO A 180 1.73 2.38 -12.75
N LYS A 181 2.66 2.02 -11.86
CA LYS A 181 2.98 0.63 -11.58
C LYS A 181 1.79 -0.01 -10.87
N SER A 182 1.44 -1.24 -11.23
CA SER A 182 0.30 -1.95 -10.67
C SER A 182 0.75 -3.28 -10.05
N LEU A 183 0.28 -3.56 -8.84
CA LEU A 183 0.59 -4.78 -8.10
C LEU A 183 -0.72 -5.44 -7.66
N LEU A 184 -0.96 -6.66 -8.15
CA LEU A 184 -2.08 -7.51 -7.72
C LEU A 184 -1.61 -8.42 -6.59
N HIS A 185 -2.31 -8.43 -5.46
CA HIS A 185 -1.94 -9.25 -4.31
C HIS A 185 -3.18 -9.62 -3.48
N GLN A 186 -3.10 -10.69 -2.68
CA GLN A 186 -4.21 -11.14 -1.82
C GLN A 186 -4.03 -10.73 -0.36
N SER A 187 -2.82 -10.39 0.06
CA SER A 187 -2.52 -10.04 1.45
C SER A 187 -3.10 -8.67 1.83
N ASN A 188 -3.49 -8.50 3.09
CA ASN A 188 -3.93 -7.19 3.59
C ASN A 188 -2.75 -6.26 3.90
N LEU A 189 -1.53 -6.79 3.80
CA LEU A 189 -0.30 -6.05 4.01
C LEU A 189 0.64 -6.31 2.84
N VAL A 190 1.13 -5.25 2.23
CA VAL A 190 2.07 -5.33 1.10
C VAL A 190 3.14 -4.25 1.22
N ILE A 191 4.37 -4.60 0.86
CA ILE A 191 5.47 -3.64 0.71
C ILE A 191 5.66 -3.38 -0.78
N LEU A 192 5.64 -2.10 -1.17
CA LEU A 192 5.79 -1.72 -2.56
C LEU A 192 7.25 -1.89 -3.03
N PRO A 193 7.49 -2.61 -4.14
CA PRO A 193 8.84 -2.82 -4.66
C PRO A 193 9.35 -1.59 -5.43
N GLU A 194 10.68 -1.52 -5.61
CA GLU A 194 11.34 -0.58 -6.53
C GLU A 194 10.96 0.90 -6.33
N LEU A 195 11.03 1.37 -5.09
CA LEU A 195 10.83 2.76 -4.74
C LEU A 195 12.19 3.47 -4.58
N ALA A 196 12.29 4.70 -5.07
CA ALA A 196 13.43 5.56 -4.79
C ALA A 196 13.31 6.13 -3.36
N SER A 197 14.42 6.28 -2.65
CA SER A 197 14.45 6.93 -1.33
C SER A 197 14.19 8.43 -1.44
N TRP A 198 13.66 9.03 -0.37
CA TRP A 198 13.40 10.47 -0.27
C TRP A 198 12.48 11.04 -1.37
N THR A 199 11.64 10.20 -1.96
CA THR A 199 10.83 10.53 -3.15
C THR A 199 9.35 10.44 -2.81
N TRP A 200 8.55 11.37 -3.34
CA TRP A 200 7.11 11.39 -3.14
C TRP A 200 6.41 10.42 -4.08
N TYR A 201 5.64 9.49 -3.51
CA TYR A 201 4.82 8.55 -4.26
C TYR A 201 3.36 8.68 -3.88
N CYS A 202 2.48 8.57 -4.87
CA CYS A 202 1.04 8.52 -4.70
C CYS A 202 0.54 7.10 -4.97
N ILE A 203 -0.38 6.63 -4.13
CA ILE A 203 -0.88 5.25 -4.11
C ILE A 203 -2.40 5.27 -4.06
N ARG A 204 -3.04 4.35 -4.78
CA ARG A 204 -4.47 4.04 -4.66
C ARG A 204 -4.69 2.54 -4.77
N VAL A 205 -5.73 2.03 -4.11
CA VAL A 205 -6.01 0.60 -4.02
C VAL A 205 -7.45 0.35 -4.43
N GLN A 206 -7.70 -0.68 -5.22
CA GLN A 206 -9.06 -1.17 -5.47
C GLN A 206 -9.16 -2.65 -5.11
N SER A 207 -10.35 -3.09 -4.73
CA SER A 207 -10.70 -4.48 -4.51
C SER A 207 -10.98 -5.18 -5.84
N HIS A 208 -10.54 -6.42 -5.95
CA HIS A 208 -10.63 -7.23 -7.14
C HIS A 208 -11.02 -8.67 -6.78
N GLU A 209 -12.00 -9.23 -7.46
CA GLU A 209 -12.44 -10.62 -7.30
C GLU A 209 -12.36 -11.31 -8.67
N THR A 210 -11.73 -12.48 -8.71
CA THR A 210 -11.35 -13.14 -9.97
C THR A 210 -12.49 -13.93 -10.63
N PHE A 211 -13.43 -14.46 -9.86
CA PHE A 211 -14.44 -15.42 -10.33
C PHE A 211 -15.45 -14.75 -11.28
N TYR A 212 -16.03 -13.62 -10.87
CA TYR A 212 -16.90 -12.80 -11.74
C TYR A 212 -16.18 -11.55 -12.26
N ASN A 213 -14.85 -11.48 -12.11
CA ASN A 213 -14.02 -10.34 -12.51
C ASN A 213 -14.55 -8.99 -11.96
N LYS A 214 -14.98 -8.99 -10.69
CA LYS A 214 -15.53 -7.79 -10.05
C LYS A 214 -14.40 -6.87 -9.64
N THR A 215 -14.54 -5.60 -9.98
CA THR A 215 -13.61 -4.56 -9.57
C THR A 215 -14.35 -3.43 -8.88
N SER A 216 -13.77 -2.93 -7.80
CA SER A 216 -14.30 -1.76 -7.12
C SER A 216 -13.76 -0.48 -7.76
N VAL A 217 -14.39 0.64 -7.42
CA VAL A 217 -13.75 1.95 -7.57
C VAL A 217 -12.46 1.99 -6.74
N PHE A 218 -11.50 2.82 -7.13
CA PHE A 218 -10.30 3.06 -6.34
C PHE A 218 -10.62 3.77 -5.01
N SER A 219 -9.83 3.45 -3.99
CA SER A 219 -9.73 4.24 -2.78
C SER A 219 -9.21 5.65 -3.08
N PRO A 220 -9.35 6.59 -2.12
CA PRO A 220 -8.66 7.87 -2.20
C PRO A 220 -7.16 7.71 -2.47
N THR A 221 -6.56 8.71 -3.10
CA THR A 221 -5.12 8.68 -3.39
C THR A 221 -4.34 9.17 -2.17
N TYR A 222 -3.36 8.38 -1.73
CA TYR A 222 -2.48 8.68 -0.61
C TYR A 222 -1.09 9.01 -1.13
N CYS A 223 -0.59 10.22 -0.86
CA CYS A 223 0.75 10.63 -1.29
C CYS A 223 1.66 10.79 -0.08
N LEU A 224 2.76 10.03 -0.04
CA LEU A 224 3.75 10.04 1.04
C LEU A 224 5.16 10.03 0.46
N GLN A 225 6.10 10.59 1.22
CA GLN A 225 7.51 10.49 0.93
C GLN A 225 8.07 9.17 1.47
N THR A 226 8.94 8.52 0.69
CA THR A 226 9.74 7.40 1.18
C THR A 226 10.85 7.88 2.10
N ASP A 227 11.08 7.14 3.18
CA ASP A 227 12.29 7.33 3.98
C ASP A 227 13.50 6.70 3.27
N GLY A 228 14.69 6.78 3.87
CA GLY A 228 15.86 6.07 3.36
C GLY A 228 17.16 6.55 4.01
N PRO A 229 18.28 5.87 3.74
CA PRO A 229 19.57 6.39 4.14
C PRO A 229 19.79 7.75 3.47
N VAL A 230 20.39 8.67 4.22
CA VAL A 230 20.76 9.98 3.68
C VAL A 230 21.69 9.74 2.49
N PRO A 231 21.47 10.36 1.32
CA PRO A 231 22.31 10.12 0.16
C PRO A 231 23.79 10.41 0.49
N SER A 232 24.71 9.53 0.06
CA SER A 232 26.13 9.62 0.42
C SER A 232 26.76 10.97 0.07
N TRP A 233 26.28 11.61 -1.01
CA TRP A 233 26.74 12.94 -1.41
C TRP A 233 26.39 14.04 -0.40
N GLN A 234 25.26 13.92 0.31
CA GLN A 234 24.90 14.86 1.38
C GLN A 234 25.81 14.68 2.59
N ILE A 235 26.10 13.43 2.97
CA ILE A 235 27.04 13.13 4.06
C ILE A 235 28.42 13.71 3.74
N PHE A 236 28.91 13.48 2.51
CA PHE A 236 30.18 14.04 2.04
C PHE A 236 30.17 15.57 2.06
N LEU A 237 29.07 16.21 1.64
CA LEU A 237 28.91 17.65 1.65
C LEU A 237 28.97 18.23 3.08
N TYR A 238 28.25 17.62 4.03
CA TYR A 238 28.28 18.04 5.43
C TYR A 238 29.67 17.85 6.06
N PHE A 239 30.35 16.75 5.74
CA PHE A 239 31.71 16.50 6.18
C PHE A 239 32.68 17.56 5.64
N LEU A 240 32.59 17.88 4.34
CA LEU A 240 33.42 18.90 3.70
C LEU A 240 33.16 20.29 4.30
N LEU A 241 31.90 20.66 4.51
CA LEU A 241 31.52 21.93 5.14
C LEU A 241 32.08 22.04 6.57
N SER A 242 31.98 20.96 7.35
CA SER A 242 32.56 20.87 8.69
C SER A 242 34.08 21.05 8.68
N LEU A 243 34.78 20.41 7.74
CA LEU A 243 36.23 20.53 7.58
C LEU A 243 36.65 21.97 7.27
N VAL A 244 35.94 22.64 6.36
CA VAL A 244 36.20 24.05 6.02
C VAL A 244 35.97 24.97 7.22
N LEU A 245 34.89 24.78 7.97
CA LEU A 245 34.60 25.57 9.18
C LEU A 245 35.67 25.37 10.26
N CYS A 246 36.09 24.12 10.50
CA CYS A 246 37.18 23.81 11.43
C CYS A 246 38.50 24.45 11.00
N PHE A 247 38.84 24.40 9.71
CA PHE A 247 40.05 25.05 9.20
C PHE A 247 40.02 26.57 9.41
N LEU A 248 38.91 27.23 9.08
CA LEU A 248 38.73 28.66 9.30
C LEU A 248 38.84 29.03 10.79
N PHE A 249 38.29 28.19 11.68
CA PHE A 249 38.38 28.40 13.12
C PHE A 249 39.84 28.29 13.62
N VAL A 250 40.59 27.28 13.19
CA VAL A 250 42.01 27.12 13.54
C VAL A 250 42.85 28.28 13.02
N VAL A 251 42.62 28.74 11.79
CA VAL A 251 43.30 29.91 11.22
C VAL A 251 42.97 31.18 12.00
N ALA A 252 41.70 31.37 12.39
CA ALA A 252 41.29 32.52 13.20
C ALA A 252 41.96 32.52 14.58
N LEU A 253 42.03 31.35 15.24
CA LEU A 253 42.77 31.19 16.49
C LEU A 253 44.26 31.48 16.31
N GLY A 254 44.90 30.89 15.28
CA GLY A 254 46.31 31.12 14.97
C GLY A 254 46.61 32.60 14.68
N TYR A 255 45.74 33.27 13.93
CA TYR A 255 45.83 34.72 13.70
C TYR A 255 45.66 35.53 15.00
N GLY A 256 44.71 35.13 15.85
CA GLY A 256 44.51 35.72 17.17
C GLY A 256 45.76 35.60 18.05
N PHE A 257 46.36 34.41 18.10
CA PHE A 257 47.63 34.17 18.81
C PHE A 257 48.79 34.98 18.21
N TYR A 258 48.91 35.02 16.89
CA TYR A 258 49.93 35.84 16.22
C TYR A 258 49.78 37.33 16.54
N LYS A 259 48.56 37.85 16.55
CA LYS A 259 48.27 39.23 16.92
C LYS A 259 48.59 39.49 18.39
N LEU A 260 48.18 38.60 19.29
CA LEU A 260 48.52 38.68 20.72
C LEU A 260 50.04 38.69 20.93
N PHE A 261 50.76 37.76 20.29
CA PHE A 261 52.22 37.68 20.34
C PHE A 261 52.88 38.95 19.80
N THR A 262 52.40 39.47 18.68
CA THR A 262 52.91 40.72 18.08
C THR A 262 52.68 41.91 19.00
N VAL A 263 51.51 42.00 19.64
CA VAL A 263 51.21 43.05 20.63
C VAL A 263 52.16 42.93 21.82
N VAL A 264 52.29 41.74 22.41
CA VAL A 264 53.18 41.47 23.55
C VAL A 264 54.63 41.82 23.22
N LYS A 265 55.12 41.38 22.06
CA LYS A 265 56.47 41.70 21.57
C LYS A 265 56.67 43.21 21.42
N ASN A 266 55.71 43.91 20.81
CA ASN A 266 55.79 45.36 20.61
C ASN A 266 55.68 46.16 21.91
N THR A 267 54.96 45.65 22.93
CA THR A 267 54.88 46.28 24.25
C THR A 267 56.09 46.02 25.15
N LEU A 268 56.69 44.83 25.08
CA LEU A 268 57.83 44.45 25.93
C LEU A 268 59.18 44.86 25.34
N TYR A 269 59.29 44.94 24.01
CA TYR A 269 60.49 45.36 23.29
C TYR A 269 60.11 46.34 22.18
N PRO A 270 59.82 47.61 22.50
CA PRO A 270 59.66 48.62 21.47
C PRO A 270 60.98 48.74 20.70
N ALA A 271 60.91 48.71 19.37
CA ALA A 271 62.06 48.98 18.52
C ALA A 271 62.45 50.45 18.70
N VAL A 272 63.36 50.74 19.62
CA VAL A 272 63.98 52.05 19.77
C VAL A 272 64.96 52.21 18.61
N PRO A 273 64.78 53.17 17.68
CA PRO A 273 65.85 53.51 16.76
C PRO A 273 67.04 54.02 17.59
N LEU A 274 68.19 53.34 17.45
CA LEU A 274 69.42 53.74 18.14
C LEU A 274 69.72 55.22 17.80
N PRO A 275 69.97 56.09 18.79
CA PRO A 275 70.29 57.49 18.53
C PRO A 275 71.53 57.61 17.62
N ALA A 276 71.44 58.42 16.57
CA ALA A 276 72.44 58.54 15.52
C ALA A 276 73.88 58.86 16.00
N HIS A 277 74.07 59.31 17.25
CA HIS A 277 75.39 59.66 17.79
C HIS A 277 76.32 58.45 18.05
N ILE A 278 75.79 57.22 18.16
CA ILE A 278 76.62 56.02 18.41
C ILE A 278 77.19 55.46 17.10
N HIS A 279 76.55 55.72 15.96
CA HIS A 279 77.04 55.30 14.65
C HIS A 279 78.36 55.96 14.26
N GLN A 280 78.66 57.15 14.79
CA GLN A 280 79.87 57.89 14.43
C GLN A 280 81.13 57.35 15.12
N TYR A 281 81.01 56.71 16.30
CA TYR A 281 82.16 56.15 17.01
C TYR A 281 82.52 54.72 16.57
N LEU A 282 81.56 53.94 16.07
CA LEU A 282 81.83 52.58 15.55
C LEU A 282 82.42 52.59 14.14
N CYS A 283 82.23 53.65 13.35
CA CYS A 283 82.81 53.78 12.01
C CYS A 283 84.21 54.43 11.98
N ILE A 284 84.74 54.91 13.12
CA ILE A 284 86.09 55.50 13.19
C ILE A 284 87.16 54.47 13.63
N SER A 285 86.75 53.32 14.18
CA SER A 285 87.69 52.36 14.79
C SER A 285 88.01 51.12 13.94
N THR A 286 87.56 51.04 12.69
CA THR A 286 87.93 49.98 11.74
C THR A 286 88.96 50.46 10.74
N SER A 287 90.10 50.91 11.26
CA SER A 287 91.33 51.11 10.52
C SER A 287 92.49 50.86 11.49
N SER A 288 93.36 49.91 11.14
CA SER A 288 94.68 49.63 11.77
C SER A 288 94.72 48.82 13.07
N ASP A 289 95.07 47.52 12.90
CA ASP A 289 96.02 46.68 13.66
C ASP A 289 96.14 46.70 15.21
N MET A 290 96.02 45.48 15.79
CA MET A 290 96.69 44.90 17.00
C MET A 290 96.18 45.37 18.40
N PRO A 291 96.25 44.59 19.53
CA PRO A 291 96.98 43.33 19.80
C PRO A 291 96.23 42.17 20.51
N HIS A 292 96.91 41.02 20.49
CA HIS A 292 96.72 39.84 21.36
C HIS A 292 96.95 40.13 22.85
N LEU A 293 96.26 39.43 23.77
CA LEU A 293 96.87 38.43 24.68
C LEU A 293 95.86 37.82 25.71
N LEU A 294 95.97 36.49 25.86
CA LEU A 294 95.82 35.63 27.06
C LEU A 294 94.43 35.26 27.62
N THR A 295 94.12 33.95 27.39
CA THR A 295 93.68 32.90 28.35
C THR A 295 92.44 33.18 29.22
N THR A 296 91.45 32.29 29.33
CA THR A 296 91.58 30.96 29.97
C THR A 296 90.31 30.13 29.72
N GLU A 297 90.51 28.84 29.39
CA GLU A 297 89.62 27.65 29.59
C GLU A 297 88.24 27.59 28.91
N LEU A 298 88.05 26.64 27.97
CA LEU A 298 87.45 25.30 28.14
C LEU A 298 85.91 25.39 27.92
N GLU A 299 85.40 25.10 26.72
CA GLU A 299 84.80 23.82 26.29
C GLU A 299 84.61 23.93 24.75
N VAL A 300 85.31 23.20 23.88
CA VAL A 300 84.95 21.87 23.32
C VAL A 300 83.41 21.67 23.38
N GLU A 301 82.65 21.78 22.28
CA GLU A 301 82.67 20.79 21.20
C GLU A 301 82.02 21.34 19.90
N HIS A 302 82.82 21.28 18.85
CA HIS A 302 82.51 21.20 17.41
C HIS A 302 81.42 20.12 17.14
N CYS A 303 80.53 20.19 16.14
CA CYS A 303 80.85 20.15 14.71
C CYS A 303 79.56 20.29 13.88
N CYS A 304 79.53 21.26 12.96
CA CYS A 304 78.79 21.11 11.70
C CYS A 304 79.81 20.70 10.64
N ASP A 305 79.68 19.50 10.07
CA ASP A 305 80.49 19.10 8.92
C ASP A 305 79.72 19.30 7.61
N ARG A 306 80.38 19.97 6.67
CA ARG A 306 79.96 20.23 5.30
C ARG A 306 80.94 19.50 4.40
N LEU A 307 80.48 18.51 3.64
CA LEU A 307 81.25 17.87 2.58
C LEU A 307 80.52 18.03 1.25
N ASP A 308 81.23 18.60 0.27
CA ASP A 308 80.78 18.83 -1.11
C ASP A 308 81.90 18.30 -2.01
N VAL A 309 81.63 17.29 -2.86
CA VAL A 309 82.48 16.95 -4.02
C VAL A 309 81.61 16.49 -5.20
N ILE A 310 81.99 17.01 -6.37
CA ILE A 310 81.29 17.15 -7.66
C ILE A 310 81.16 15.84 -8.48
N SER A 311 80.29 15.91 -9.50
CA SER A 311 79.60 14.90 -10.32
C SER A 311 80.19 14.44 -11.68
N LYS A 312 79.85 13.18 -12.09
CA LYS A 312 79.48 12.58 -13.43
C LYS A 312 80.50 12.56 -14.60
N PRO A 313 80.31 11.83 -15.76
CA PRO A 313 79.16 11.02 -16.33
C PRO A 313 79.54 9.59 -16.89
N ALA A 314 78.66 8.56 -17.00
CA ALA A 314 77.62 8.11 -18.00
C ALA A 314 78.07 7.17 -19.17
N VAL A 315 77.14 6.26 -19.57
CA VAL A 315 76.94 5.54 -20.89
C VAL A 315 77.60 4.13 -21.03
N THR A 316 77.01 3.01 -21.49
CA THR A 316 75.67 2.51 -21.95
C THR A 316 75.70 0.97 -22.16
N ASP A 317 74.54 0.32 -22.04
CA ASP A 317 73.91 -0.80 -22.79
C ASP A 317 74.66 -2.11 -23.17
N ILE A 318 73.99 -3.27 -22.96
CA ILE A 318 73.49 -4.20 -24.01
C ILE A 318 72.59 -5.32 -23.39
N ILE A 319 71.31 -5.25 -23.75
CA ILE A 319 70.28 -6.25 -24.14
C ILE A 319 70.65 -7.76 -24.16
N LEU A 320 69.78 -8.66 -23.63
CA LEU A 320 68.96 -9.64 -24.40
C LEU A 320 68.04 -10.51 -23.51
N GLU A 321 66.74 -10.54 -23.85
CA GLU A 321 65.70 -11.45 -23.37
C GLU A 321 65.86 -12.88 -23.96
N ILE A 322 65.23 -13.90 -23.34
CA ILE A 322 64.13 -14.70 -23.92
C ILE A 322 63.83 -16.01 -23.14
N HIS A 323 62.53 -16.14 -22.77
CA HIS A 323 61.61 -17.29 -22.57
C HIS A 323 62.10 -18.61 -21.89
N THR A 324 61.34 -19.33 -21.06
CA THR A 324 59.96 -19.85 -21.22
C THR A 324 59.34 -20.30 -19.87
N SER A 325 58.04 -20.56 -19.93
CA SER A 325 57.05 -20.84 -18.90
C SER A 325 56.87 -22.32 -18.45
N THR A 326 56.09 -22.46 -17.37
CA THR A 326 54.92 -23.37 -17.16
C THR A 326 55.06 -24.48 -16.09
N GLU A 327 54.11 -24.47 -15.12
CA GLU A 327 53.40 -25.58 -14.39
C GLU A 327 54.21 -26.77 -13.83
N ASP A 328 53.85 -27.50 -12.77
CA ASP A 328 52.76 -27.59 -11.79
C ASP A 328 53.25 -28.66 -10.76
N SER A 329 52.48 -28.87 -9.69
CA SER A 329 52.45 -30.06 -8.82
C SER A 329 53.41 -30.14 -7.63
N GLY A 330 52.82 -30.07 -6.43
CA GLY A 330 52.76 -31.25 -5.57
C GLY A 330 53.48 -31.23 -4.22
N LEU A 331 52.67 -31.42 -3.17
CA LEU A 331 52.95 -32.06 -1.87
C LEU A 331 53.92 -31.37 -0.90
N GLY A 332 53.38 -30.89 0.22
CA GLY A 332 54.12 -30.70 1.47
C GLY A 332 53.70 -31.73 2.52
N PRO A 333 54.62 -32.15 3.41
CA PRO A 333 54.28 -32.68 4.71
C PRO A 333 54.76 -31.79 5.87
N GLU A 334 53.88 -31.72 6.86
CA GLU A 334 54.00 -31.56 8.32
C GLU A 334 55.35 -31.17 8.97
N HIS A 335 55.27 -30.27 9.96
CA HIS A 335 55.87 -30.48 11.30
C HIS A 335 55.29 -29.54 12.38
N SER A 336 54.36 -30.11 13.16
CA SER A 336 54.36 -30.24 14.64
C SER A 336 54.81 -29.13 15.61
N ASN A 337 53.89 -28.85 16.56
CA ASN A 337 54.04 -28.81 18.04
C ASN A 337 54.27 -27.47 18.79
N ALA A 338 53.26 -27.07 19.59
CA ALA A 338 53.33 -26.94 21.06
C ALA A 338 51.96 -26.56 21.70
N PRO A 339 51.68 -26.90 22.99
CA PRO A 339 50.38 -27.46 23.40
C PRO A 339 49.73 -26.87 24.70
N HIS A 340 48.55 -27.44 25.06
CA HIS A 340 47.89 -27.54 26.39
C HIS A 340 47.03 -26.31 26.86
N THR A 341 45.85 -26.40 27.51
CA THR A 341 45.08 -27.49 28.18
C THR A 341 43.67 -27.00 28.61
N ARG A 342 42.66 -27.92 28.62
CA ARG A 342 41.53 -28.13 29.60
C ARG A 342 40.45 -27.03 29.79
N HIS A 343 39.16 -27.27 30.07
CA HIS A 343 38.19 -28.37 30.30
C HIS A 343 36.79 -27.68 30.19
N SER A 344 35.77 -28.20 29.49
CA SER A 344 34.75 -29.22 29.86
C SER A 344 33.63 -28.80 30.84
N SER A 345 32.42 -29.30 30.52
CA SER A 345 31.13 -29.38 31.25
C SER A 345 30.19 -28.16 31.18
N GLY A 346 28.87 -28.28 30.95
CA GLY A 346 27.99 -29.44 30.72
C GLY A 346 26.63 -29.21 31.40
N ASP A 347 25.53 -29.29 30.62
CA ASP A 347 24.16 -29.76 30.97
C ASP A 347 23.36 -28.97 32.06
N SER A 348 22.03 -28.95 32.23
CA SER A 348 20.79 -29.43 31.58
C SER A 348 19.61 -28.63 32.17
N GLY A 349 18.39 -28.69 31.60
CA GLY A 349 17.18 -28.23 32.29
C GLY A 349 15.87 -28.32 31.51
N VAL A 350 15.15 -29.43 31.68
CA VAL A 350 13.75 -29.72 31.27
C VAL A 350 12.85 -29.65 32.52
N TYR A 351 11.58 -29.21 32.39
CA TYR A 351 10.45 -29.69 33.20
C TYR A 351 9.10 -29.52 32.48
N SER A 352 8.13 -30.33 32.91
CA SER A 352 6.94 -30.84 32.23
C SER A 352 5.59 -30.34 32.84
N THR A 353 4.56 -30.27 31.99
CA THR A 353 3.10 -30.62 32.11
C THR A 353 2.35 -30.61 33.46
N VAL A 354 1.07 -30.12 33.46
CA VAL A 354 -0.16 -30.77 34.01
C VAL A 354 -1.44 -30.23 33.32
N GLU A 355 -2.51 -31.04 33.31
CA GLU A 355 -3.80 -31.00 32.58
C GLU A 355 -5.02 -30.37 33.33
N ASP A 356 -6.11 -30.18 32.55
CA ASP A 356 -7.55 -30.48 32.76
C ASP A 356 -8.57 -29.54 33.48
N SER A 357 -9.80 -29.62 32.93
CA SER A 357 -11.17 -29.47 33.47
C SER A 357 -12.01 -28.24 33.07
N GLY A 358 -13.22 -28.52 32.55
CA GLY A 358 -14.18 -27.56 32.00
C GLY A 358 -15.41 -27.27 32.87
N SER A 359 -16.34 -26.45 32.35
CA SER A 359 -17.81 -26.50 32.55
C SER A 359 -18.52 -25.23 32.02
N ASP A 360 -19.66 -25.47 31.38
CA ASP A 360 -20.69 -24.58 30.80
C ASP A 360 -21.18 -23.41 31.66
N LYS A 361 -21.60 -22.30 31.00
CA LYS A 361 -22.86 -21.57 31.25
C LYS A 361 -23.39 -20.86 29.99
N SER A 362 -24.72 -20.81 29.91
CA SER A 362 -25.62 -20.52 28.80
C SER A 362 -26.11 -19.06 28.68
N ALA A 363 -26.45 -18.62 27.45
CA ALA A 363 -27.60 -17.77 27.03
C ALA A 363 -27.34 -17.13 25.63
N PRO A 364 -28.35 -16.62 24.88
CA PRO A 364 -29.73 -17.04 24.66
C PRO A 364 -29.99 -17.42 23.17
N GLN A 365 -31.17 -18.00 22.93
CA GLN A 365 -31.58 -18.69 21.71
C GLN A 365 -32.03 -17.73 20.59
N ASN A 366 -31.22 -17.61 19.53
CA ASN A 366 -31.61 -16.98 18.26
C ASN A 366 -31.81 -18.07 17.20
N TRP A 367 -32.96 -18.04 16.52
CA TRP A 367 -33.29 -18.95 15.43
C TRP A 367 -32.46 -18.64 14.19
N VAL A 368 -31.29 -19.28 14.09
CA VAL A 368 -30.54 -19.43 12.85
C VAL A 368 -30.75 -20.87 12.39
N GLN A 369 -31.40 -21.07 11.24
CA GLN A 369 -31.43 -22.39 10.61
C GLN A 369 -30.01 -22.74 10.16
N GLU A 370 -29.44 -23.80 10.73
CA GLU A 370 -28.18 -24.39 10.29
C GLU A 370 -28.34 -24.89 8.85
N VAL A 371 -27.63 -24.25 7.92
CA VAL A 371 -27.39 -24.78 6.58
C VAL A 371 -26.07 -25.54 6.64
N LYS A 372 -26.12 -26.87 6.62
CA LYS A 372 -24.92 -27.69 6.41
C LYS A 372 -24.47 -27.53 4.95
N LEU A 373 -23.45 -26.72 4.73
CA LEU A 373 -22.72 -26.68 3.47
C LEU A 373 -21.90 -27.96 3.33
N GLN A 374 -22.14 -28.71 2.25
CA GLN A 374 -21.01 -29.38 1.61
C GLN A 374 -20.09 -28.27 1.11
N THR A 375 -18.86 -28.25 1.60
CA THR A 375 -17.77 -27.46 1.04
C THR A 375 -17.73 -27.72 -0.45
N VAL A 376 -18.21 -26.78 -1.26
CA VAL A 376 -17.81 -26.74 -2.66
C VAL A 376 -16.33 -26.43 -2.61
N ASN A 377 -15.53 -27.49 -2.69
CA ASN A 377 -14.09 -27.41 -2.73
C ASN A 377 -13.72 -26.42 -3.83
N ARG A 378 -13.16 -25.27 -3.43
CA ARG A 378 -12.56 -24.33 -4.35
C ARG A 378 -11.27 -24.97 -4.85
N GLY A 379 -11.39 -25.83 -5.85
CA GLY A 379 -10.23 -26.41 -6.52
C GLY A 379 -9.41 -25.29 -7.14
N ILE A 380 -8.15 -25.20 -6.72
CA ILE A 380 -7.13 -24.41 -7.41
C ILE A 380 -7.00 -25.01 -8.80
N LEU A 381 -7.56 -24.37 -9.82
CA LEU A 381 -7.28 -24.74 -11.20
C LEU A 381 -5.98 -24.04 -11.63
N THR A 382 -4.84 -24.61 -11.26
CA THR A 382 -3.60 -24.34 -11.98
C THR A 382 -3.76 -24.89 -13.39
N ARG A 383 -3.99 -24.01 -14.37
CA ARG A 383 -3.94 -24.35 -15.79
C ARG A 383 -2.50 -24.65 -16.19
N GLU A 384 -2.19 -25.91 -16.49
CA GLU A 384 -1.12 -26.22 -17.44
C GLU A 384 -1.58 -25.86 -18.86
N PRO A 385 -0.67 -25.39 -19.74
CA PRO A 385 -1.04 -24.92 -21.07
C PRO A 385 -1.12 -26.10 -22.03
N GLY A 386 -2.33 -26.60 -22.26
CA GLY A 386 -2.57 -27.60 -23.30
C GLY A 386 -3.88 -28.34 -23.08
N ASP A 387 -4.99 -27.72 -23.45
CA ASP A 387 -6.00 -28.34 -24.32
C ASP A 387 -7.23 -27.44 -24.45
N LYS A 388 -7.67 -27.25 -25.69
CA LYS A 388 -8.83 -26.46 -26.05
C LYS A 388 -10.08 -27.32 -25.86
N GLU A 389 -10.72 -27.22 -24.72
CA GLU A 389 -12.10 -27.67 -24.54
C GLU A 389 -12.97 -26.52 -24.02
N ALA A 390 -14.14 -26.37 -24.65
CA ALA A 390 -15.05 -25.27 -24.45
C ALA A 390 -15.49 -25.15 -22.99
N GLY A 391 -15.11 -24.03 -22.36
CA GLY A 391 -15.41 -23.76 -20.96
C GLY A 391 -16.91 -23.59 -20.72
N GLN A 392 -17.49 -24.50 -19.95
CA GLN A 392 -18.79 -24.31 -19.32
C GLN A 392 -18.56 -23.45 -18.07
N GLU A 393 -18.89 -22.17 -18.17
CA GLU A 393 -18.89 -21.20 -17.07
C GLU A 393 -19.86 -21.70 -15.99
N GLN A 394 -19.33 -22.31 -14.92
CA GLN A 394 -20.14 -22.76 -13.79
C GLN A 394 -20.57 -21.53 -13.00
N ASP A 395 -21.83 -21.10 -13.20
CA ASP A 395 -22.47 -20.08 -12.36
C ASP A 395 -22.55 -20.62 -10.91
N LEU A 396 -21.87 -19.97 -9.96
CA LEU A 396 -21.82 -20.40 -8.56
C LEU A 396 -23.11 -20.05 -7.81
N CYS A 397 -23.97 -19.22 -8.41
CA CYS A 397 -25.27 -18.87 -7.90
C CYS A 397 -26.15 -20.12 -7.78
N ILE A 398 -26.31 -20.60 -6.55
CA ILE A 398 -27.04 -21.82 -6.23
C ILE A 398 -28.51 -21.57 -6.52
N THR A 399 -29.01 -22.20 -7.58
CA THR A 399 -30.44 -22.17 -7.89
C THR A 399 -31.23 -23.06 -6.94
N GLU A 400 -30.64 -24.14 -6.40
CA GLU A 400 -31.27 -25.10 -5.49
C GLU A 400 -30.55 -25.18 -4.14
N THR A 401 -31.13 -24.65 -3.08
CA THR A 401 -30.64 -24.97 -1.74
C THR A 401 -31.02 -26.41 -1.42
N ILE A 402 -30.04 -27.30 -1.23
CA ILE A 402 -30.26 -28.60 -0.56
C ILE A 402 -30.58 -28.28 0.90
N LEU A 403 -31.87 -28.06 1.17
CA LEU A 403 -32.41 -27.92 2.53
C LEU A 403 -32.78 -29.33 3.02
N THR A 404 -31.95 -29.91 3.87
CA THR A 404 -32.42 -30.90 4.86
C THR A 404 -32.80 -30.20 6.14
#